data_AF-A0A357D8S3-F1
#
_entry.id   AF-A0A357D8S3-F1
#
_cell.length_a   1.000
_cell.length_b   1.000
_cell.length_c   1.000
_cell.angle_alpha   90.00
_cell.angle_beta   90.00
_cell.angle_gamma   90.00
#
_symmetry.space_group_name_H-M   'P 1'
#
loop_
_entity.id
_entity.type
_entity.pdbx_description
1 polymer ?
#
loop_
_entity_poly.entity_id
_entity_poly.type
_entity_poly.pdbx_seq_one_letter_code
_entity_poly.pdbx_strand_id
1 'polypeptide(L)'
;MAPPRGRFSTPREKPKAQGKTIKRLFSFFTGKYKVYFLLVLVCILLSSLAGVAGSLFLEVLIDDYITPLLAMADPVFSGLGRALLVMAGIFLVGIVATYIFSRMMAVIAQGVLKEIRDAMFAHMQLLPIKYFDTHTHGDLMSRYTNDTDTLRQMISQSLPQVMLSVVTIVSVFSAMMATSIILTGVVVLSLCLSLTITKQIATNSGKYFMRQQAALGKTNGYIEEMIHGQKVVKVFSHEEEAKAEFDRLNEELRQNAAEAHSYANILMPVLGNLGHL
;
A
#
# COMPACT_ATOMS: atom_id res chain seq x y z
N MET A 1 -44.01 20.00 6.10
CA MET A 1 -43.51 18.61 6.26
C MET A 1 -41.99 18.69 6.21
N ALA A 2 -41.33 18.69 7.37
CA ALA A 2 -39.87 18.83 7.45
C ALA A 2 -39.19 17.51 7.08
N PRO A 3 -38.12 17.50 6.27
CA PRO A 3 -37.36 16.29 6.02
C PRO A 3 -36.58 15.87 7.28
N PRO A 4 -36.36 14.57 7.50
CA PRO A 4 -35.67 14.08 8.67
C PRO A 4 -34.20 14.54 8.66
N ARG A 5 -33.78 15.16 9.77
CA ARG A 5 -32.39 15.56 10.03
C ARG A 5 -31.52 14.31 10.13
N GLY A 6 -30.75 14.03 9.08
CA GLY A 6 -29.68 13.03 9.09
C GLY A 6 -28.46 13.54 9.87
N ARG A 7 -28.55 13.61 11.20
CA ARG A 7 -27.37 13.59 12.06
C ARG A 7 -26.98 12.12 12.21
N PHE A 8 -25.73 11.78 11.90
CA PHE A 8 -24.83 10.91 12.67
C PHE A 8 -23.67 10.50 11.74
N SER A 9 -22.64 11.34 11.69
CA SER A 9 -21.28 10.83 11.58
C SER A 9 -21.00 10.05 12.87
N THR A 10 -21.44 8.79 12.92
CA THR A 10 -21.05 7.89 13.99
C THR A 10 -19.53 7.89 14.05
N PRO A 11 -18.90 8.14 15.21
CA PRO A 11 -17.47 7.97 15.36
C PRO A 11 -17.16 6.55 14.87
N ARG A 12 -16.30 6.41 13.85
CA ARG A 12 -15.81 5.08 13.42
C ARG A 12 -15.22 4.41 14.66
N GLU A 13 -15.98 3.52 15.29
CA GLU A 13 -15.47 2.71 16.40
C GLU A 13 -14.21 2.02 15.90
N LYS A 14 -13.09 2.24 16.60
CA LYS A 14 -11.86 1.47 16.32
C LYS A 14 -12.23 -0.01 16.39
N PRO A 15 -11.95 -0.84 15.37
CA PRO A 15 -12.41 -2.21 15.35
C PRO A 15 -11.84 -2.95 16.56
N LYS A 16 -12.68 -3.28 17.55
CA LYS A 16 -12.30 -4.02 18.77
C LYS A 16 -11.83 -5.47 18.50
N ALA A 17 -11.72 -5.89 17.23
CA ALA A 17 -11.47 -7.27 16.83
C ALA A 17 -10.52 -7.43 15.62
N GLN A 18 -9.52 -6.56 15.44
CA GLN A 18 -8.54 -6.66 14.33
C GLN A 18 -7.93 -8.08 14.19
N GLY A 19 -7.54 -8.71 15.31
CA GLY A 19 -6.92 -10.04 15.28
C GLY A 19 -7.87 -11.18 14.86
N LYS A 20 -9.16 -11.12 15.23
CA LYS A 20 -10.15 -12.14 14.82
C LYS A 20 -10.45 -12.05 13.33
N THR A 21 -10.55 -10.82 12.80
CA THR A 21 -10.75 -10.58 11.37
C THR A 21 -9.55 -11.06 10.56
N ILE A 22 -8.32 -10.75 11.00
CA ILE A 22 -7.10 -11.26 10.36
C ILE A 22 -7.05 -12.79 10.39
N LYS A 23 -7.34 -13.42 11.53
CA LYS A 23 -7.37 -14.89 11.65
C LYS A 23 -8.41 -15.51 10.70
N ARG A 24 -9.59 -14.89 10.58
CA ARG A 24 -10.64 -15.35 9.65
C ARG A 24 -10.18 -15.22 8.20
N LEU A 25 -9.51 -14.12 7.84
CA LEU A 25 -8.93 -13.94 6.50
C LEU A 25 -7.85 -15.00 6.21
N PHE A 26 -6.92 -15.22 7.14
CA PHE A 26 -5.90 -16.27 7.04
C PHE A 26 -6.48 -17.69 6.99
N SER A 27 -7.67 -17.90 7.57
CA SER A 27 -8.35 -19.21 7.49
C SER A 27 -8.80 -19.56 6.07
N PHE A 28 -9.08 -18.58 5.20
CA PHE A 28 -9.40 -18.85 3.79
C PHE A 28 -8.18 -19.38 3.02
N PHE A 29 -6.99 -18.83 3.30
CA PHE A 29 -5.73 -19.32 2.72
C PHE A 29 -5.32 -20.68 3.26
N THR A 30 -5.40 -20.83 4.59
CA THR A 30 -5.03 -22.05 5.30
C THR A 30 -6.17 -23.07 5.34
N GLY A 31 -7.23 -22.93 4.55
CA GLY A 31 -8.29 -23.93 4.42
C GLY A 31 -8.15 -24.69 3.11
N LYS A 32 -8.82 -24.17 2.07
CA LYS A 32 -8.92 -24.77 0.73
C LYS A 32 -7.66 -24.56 -0.12
N TYR A 33 -6.90 -23.50 0.14
CA TYR A 33 -5.76 -23.09 -0.68
C TYR A 33 -4.38 -23.37 -0.04
N LYS A 34 -4.30 -24.23 0.99
CA LYS A 34 -3.05 -24.51 1.73
C LYS A 34 -1.87 -24.84 0.82
N VAL A 35 -2.07 -25.72 -0.16
CA VAL A 35 -1.00 -26.15 -1.09
C VAL A 35 -0.56 -25.00 -1.98
N TYR A 36 -1.51 -24.24 -2.54
CA TYR A 36 -1.21 -23.07 -3.34
C TYR A 36 -0.45 -22.01 -2.54
N PHE A 37 -0.86 -21.80 -1.29
CA PHE A 37 -0.22 -20.85 -0.39
C PHE A 37 1.22 -21.26 -0.02
N LEU A 38 1.46 -22.55 0.27
CA LEU A 38 2.81 -23.06 0.53
C LEU A 38 3.72 -22.88 -0.70
N LEU A 39 3.21 -23.22 -1.90
CA LEU A 39 3.94 -23.03 -3.15
C LEU A 39 4.25 -21.55 -3.42
N VAL A 40 3.32 -20.65 -3.12
CA VAL A 40 3.55 -19.20 -3.21
C VAL A 40 4.69 -18.78 -2.29
N LEU A 41 4.72 -19.24 -1.03
CA LEU A 41 5.82 -18.94 -0.11
C LEU A 41 7.18 -19.44 -0.63
N VAL A 42 7.22 -20.67 -1.16
CA VAL A 42 8.43 -21.23 -1.77
C VAL A 42 8.86 -20.40 -2.98
N CYS A 43 7.95 -20.03 -3.87
CA CYS A 43 8.26 -19.19 -5.02
C CYS A 43 8.73 -17.79 -4.63
N ILE A 44 8.15 -17.17 -3.58
CA ILE A 44 8.61 -15.88 -3.06
C ILE A 44 10.05 -15.99 -2.53
N LEU A 45 10.35 -17.06 -1.79
CA LEU A 45 11.72 -17.35 -1.32
C LEU A 45 12.68 -17.52 -2.50
N LEU A 46 12.32 -18.34 -3.49
CA LEU A 46 13.13 -18.56 -4.68
C LEU A 46 13.36 -17.26 -5.48
N SER A 47 12.33 -16.44 -5.67
CA SER A 47 12.48 -15.17 -6.39
C SER A 47 13.37 -14.19 -5.64
N SER A 48 13.24 -14.14 -4.31
CA SER A 48 14.07 -13.26 -3.48
C SER A 48 15.53 -13.70 -3.46
N LEU A 49 15.78 -15.00 -3.30
CA LEU A 49 17.12 -15.57 -3.36
C LEU A 49 17.75 -15.40 -4.75
N ALA A 50 16.98 -15.55 -5.83
CA ALA A 50 17.46 -15.28 -7.18
C ALA A 50 17.84 -13.80 -7.37
N GLY A 51 17.07 -12.87 -6.81
CA GLY A 51 17.40 -11.44 -6.83
C GLY A 51 18.71 -11.14 -6.07
N VAL A 52 18.85 -11.69 -4.86
CA VAL A 52 20.08 -11.54 -4.05
C VAL A 52 21.28 -12.19 -4.73
N ALA A 53 21.12 -13.42 -5.23
CA ALA A 53 22.14 -14.13 -5.97
C ALA A 53 22.55 -13.37 -7.24
N GLY A 54 21.61 -12.76 -7.96
CA GLY A 54 21.90 -11.92 -9.12
C GLY A 54 22.75 -10.69 -8.76
N SER A 55 22.45 -10.05 -7.63
CA SER A 55 23.26 -8.93 -7.11
C SER A 55 24.65 -9.35 -6.65
N LEU A 56 24.78 -10.47 -5.93
CA LEU A 56 26.07 -11.00 -5.49
C LEU A 56 26.89 -11.53 -6.67
N PHE A 57 26.26 -12.08 -7.70
CA PHE A 57 26.94 -12.54 -8.90
C PHE A 57 27.53 -11.38 -9.71
N LEU A 58 27.02 -10.16 -9.53
CA LEU A 58 27.61 -8.97 -10.13
C LEU A 58 29.01 -8.69 -9.56
N GLU A 59 29.24 -8.93 -8.27
CA GLU A 59 30.57 -8.84 -7.63
C GLU A 59 31.55 -9.79 -8.32
N VAL A 60 31.17 -11.08 -8.42
CA VAL A 60 31.95 -12.12 -9.11
C VAL A 60 32.21 -11.74 -10.58
N LEU A 61 31.21 -11.20 -11.27
CA LEU A 61 31.34 -10.81 -12.67
C LEU A 61 32.34 -9.66 -12.85
N ILE A 62 32.38 -8.72 -11.90
CA ILE A 62 33.33 -7.60 -11.92
C ILE A 62 34.74 -8.10 -11.56
N ASP A 63 34.88 -8.80 -10.44
CA ASP A 63 36.18 -9.12 -9.86
C ASP A 63 36.90 -10.26 -10.61
N ASP A 64 36.18 -11.31 -11.03
CA ASP A 64 36.81 -12.48 -11.66
C ASP A 64 36.88 -12.37 -13.19
N TYR A 65 36.01 -11.56 -13.80
CA TYR A 65 35.94 -11.46 -15.27
C TYR A 65 36.29 -10.07 -15.79
N ILE A 66 35.61 -9.00 -15.37
CA ILE A 66 35.82 -7.68 -15.97
C ILE A 66 37.20 -7.11 -15.60
N THR A 67 37.56 -7.05 -14.32
CA THR A 67 38.82 -6.42 -13.90
C THR A 67 40.07 -7.12 -14.45
N PRO A 68 40.15 -8.47 -14.53
CA PRO A 68 41.31 -9.13 -15.13
C PRO A 68 41.34 -8.99 -16.65
N LEU A 69 40.18 -9.01 -17.33
CA LEU A 69 40.11 -8.84 -18.78
C LEU A 69 40.55 -7.43 -19.23
N LEU A 70 40.29 -6.40 -18.42
CA LEU A 70 40.76 -5.03 -18.69
C LEU A 70 42.29 -4.90 -18.59
N ALA A 71 42.96 -5.77 -17.85
CA ALA A 71 44.42 -5.77 -17.66
C ALA A 71 45.17 -6.60 -18.71
N MET A 72 44.47 -7.37 -19.55
CA MET A 72 45.07 -8.22 -20.58
C MET A 72 45.20 -7.49 -21.93
N ALA A 73 46.32 -7.71 -22.63
CA ALA A 73 46.54 -7.16 -23.98
C ALA A 73 45.61 -7.81 -25.03
N ASP A 74 45.31 -9.11 -24.88
CA ASP A 74 44.41 -9.89 -25.75
C ASP A 74 43.33 -10.60 -24.89
N PRO A 75 42.20 -9.93 -24.58
CA PRO A 75 41.17 -10.50 -23.71
C PRO A 75 40.35 -11.61 -24.41
N VAL A 76 40.16 -12.74 -23.71
CA VAL A 76 39.32 -13.86 -24.14
C VAL A 76 37.97 -13.83 -23.43
N PHE A 77 36.91 -13.46 -24.15
CA PHE A 77 35.57 -13.24 -23.58
C PHE A 77 34.72 -14.51 -23.38
N SER A 78 35.24 -15.70 -23.72
CA SER A 78 34.45 -16.95 -23.63
C SER A 78 34.02 -17.29 -22.20
N GLY A 79 34.86 -16.98 -21.21
CA GLY A 79 34.54 -17.11 -19.78
C GLY A 79 33.43 -16.16 -19.34
N LEU A 80 33.54 -14.88 -19.73
CA LEU A 80 32.52 -13.87 -19.44
C LEU A 80 31.17 -14.22 -20.07
N GLY A 81 31.16 -14.74 -21.30
CA GLY A 81 29.93 -15.20 -21.96
C GLY A 81 29.22 -16.32 -21.20
N ARG A 82 29.98 -17.28 -20.63
CA ARG A 82 29.40 -18.33 -19.77
C ARG A 82 28.87 -17.77 -18.45
N ALA A 83 29.59 -16.85 -17.82
CA ALA A 83 29.14 -16.19 -16.59
C ALA A 83 27.82 -15.42 -16.82
N LEU A 84 27.71 -14.70 -17.94
CA LEU A 84 26.48 -14.00 -18.32
C LEU A 84 25.31 -14.98 -18.57
N LEU A 85 25.55 -16.15 -19.16
CA LEU A 85 24.52 -17.19 -19.29
C LEU A 85 24.06 -17.75 -17.95
N VAL A 86 24.99 -17.93 -17.00
CA VAL A 86 24.64 -18.34 -15.62
C VAL A 86 23.80 -17.27 -14.94
N MET A 87 24.19 -16.00 -15.04
CA MET A 87 23.44 -14.86 -14.52
C MET A 87 22.03 -14.78 -15.12
N ALA A 88 21.93 -14.97 -16.44
CA ALA A 88 20.64 -15.05 -17.13
C ALA A 88 19.78 -16.22 -16.61
N GLY A 89 20.39 -17.37 -16.31
CA GLY A 89 19.71 -18.50 -15.67
C GLY A 89 19.18 -18.17 -14.27
N ILE A 90 19.98 -17.48 -13.45
CA ILE A 90 19.56 -17.03 -12.11
C ILE A 90 18.33 -16.11 -12.23
N PHE A 91 18.38 -15.11 -13.10
CA PHE A 91 17.24 -14.22 -13.32
C PHE A 91 16.04 -14.93 -13.92
N LEU A 92 16.24 -15.89 -14.82
CA LEU A 92 15.15 -16.68 -15.39
C LEU A 92 14.41 -17.46 -14.30
N VAL A 93 15.12 -18.07 -13.35
CA VAL A 93 14.52 -18.72 -12.18
C VAL A 93 13.70 -17.72 -11.37
N GLY A 94 14.25 -16.53 -11.11
CA GLY A 94 13.54 -15.45 -10.40
C GLY A 94 12.26 -15.00 -11.12
N ILE A 95 12.32 -14.82 -12.44
CA ILE A 95 11.17 -14.44 -13.29
C ILE A 95 10.10 -15.53 -13.25
N VAL A 96 10.49 -16.79 -13.44
CA VAL A 96 9.55 -17.93 -13.43
C VAL A 96 8.90 -18.07 -12.06
N ALA A 97 9.67 -17.99 -10.97
CA ALA A 97 9.14 -18.02 -9.62
C ALA A 97 8.16 -16.86 -9.37
N THR A 98 8.51 -15.65 -9.83
CA THR A 98 7.67 -14.45 -9.71
C THR A 98 6.35 -14.60 -10.45
N TYR A 99 6.42 -15.09 -11.69
CA TYR A 99 5.24 -15.36 -12.51
C TYR A 99 4.32 -16.41 -11.87
N ILE A 100 4.90 -17.51 -11.39
CA ILE A 100 4.14 -18.60 -10.77
C ILE A 100 3.41 -18.08 -9.52
N PHE A 101 4.11 -17.42 -8.58
CA PHE A 101 3.43 -16.96 -7.36
C PHE A 101 2.38 -15.90 -7.66
N SER A 102 2.64 -14.99 -8.61
CA SER A 102 1.70 -13.94 -9.01
C SER A 102 0.42 -14.54 -9.60
N ARG A 103 0.56 -15.54 -10.49
CA ARG A 103 -0.57 -16.24 -11.07
C ARG A 103 -1.35 -17.04 -10.02
N MET A 104 -0.65 -17.71 -9.12
CA MET A 104 -1.28 -18.48 -8.03
C MET A 104 -2.07 -17.58 -7.08
N MET A 105 -1.53 -16.40 -6.71
CA MET A 105 -2.26 -15.46 -5.87
C MET A 105 -3.45 -14.83 -6.57
N ALA A 106 -3.41 -14.65 -7.88
CA ALA A 106 -4.60 -14.25 -8.64
C ALA A 106 -5.71 -15.33 -8.55
N VAL A 107 -5.36 -16.61 -8.72
CA VAL A 107 -6.32 -17.72 -8.59
C VAL A 107 -6.90 -17.83 -7.18
N ILE A 108 -6.04 -17.76 -6.15
CA ILE A 108 -6.48 -17.79 -4.75
C ILE A 108 -7.46 -16.63 -4.48
N ALA A 109 -7.10 -15.42 -4.88
CA ALA A 109 -7.92 -14.24 -4.62
C ALA A 109 -9.29 -14.31 -5.28
N GLN A 110 -9.37 -14.72 -6.55
CA GLN A 110 -10.64 -14.87 -7.25
C GLN A 110 -11.49 -15.97 -6.63
N GLY A 111 -10.86 -17.07 -6.20
CA GLY A 111 -11.52 -18.15 -5.49
C GLY A 111 -12.13 -17.72 -4.16
N VAL A 112 -11.35 -17.02 -3.33
CA VAL A 112 -11.83 -16.47 -2.06
C VAL A 112 -12.91 -15.41 -2.28
N LEU A 113 -12.74 -14.54 -3.28
CA LEU A 113 -13.75 -13.52 -3.62
C LEU A 113 -15.08 -14.15 -4.02
N LYS A 114 -15.04 -15.23 -4.80
CA LYS A 114 -16.24 -15.99 -5.17
C LYS A 114 -16.94 -16.53 -3.92
N GLU A 115 -16.21 -17.20 -3.03
CA GLU A 115 -16.79 -17.76 -1.80
C GLU A 115 -17.40 -16.68 -0.90
N ILE A 116 -16.75 -15.53 -0.78
CA ILE A 116 -17.27 -14.40 -0.01
C ILE A 116 -18.56 -13.88 -0.65
N ARG A 117 -18.59 -13.69 -1.97
CA ARG A 117 -19.79 -13.21 -2.68
C ARG A 117 -20.94 -14.20 -2.59
N ASP A 118 -20.68 -15.50 -2.76
CA ASP A 118 -21.69 -16.54 -2.63
C ASP A 118 -22.26 -16.57 -1.20
N ALA A 119 -21.41 -16.50 -0.18
CA ALA A 119 -21.84 -16.46 1.22
C ALA A 119 -22.61 -15.19 1.59
N MET A 120 -22.17 -14.03 1.09
CA MET A 120 -22.89 -12.77 1.28
C MET A 120 -24.28 -12.83 0.63
N PHE A 121 -24.36 -13.33 -0.60
CA PHE A 121 -25.61 -13.44 -1.33
C PHE A 121 -26.59 -14.39 -0.64
N ALA A 122 -26.13 -15.58 -0.24
CA ALA A 122 -26.94 -16.54 0.52
C ALA A 122 -27.43 -15.95 1.85
N HIS A 123 -26.58 -15.19 2.56
CA HIS A 123 -26.99 -14.54 3.80
C HIS A 123 -28.01 -13.42 3.57
N MET A 124 -27.85 -12.63 2.50
CA MET A 124 -28.77 -11.54 2.16
C MET A 124 -30.18 -12.05 1.86
N GLN A 125 -30.31 -13.21 1.23
CA GLN A 125 -31.62 -13.83 0.98
C GLN A 125 -32.40 -14.18 2.26
N LEU A 126 -31.71 -14.30 3.39
CA LEU A 126 -32.29 -14.64 4.70
C LEU A 126 -32.55 -13.41 5.57
N LEU A 127 -32.21 -12.20 5.10
CA LEU A 127 -32.41 -10.98 5.88
C LEU A 127 -33.89 -10.56 5.91
N PRO A 128 -34.39 -10.07 7.05
CA PRO A 128 -35.77 -9.61 7.17
C PRO A 128 -36.02 -8.35 6.33
N ILE A 129 -37.24 -8.15 5.84
CA ILE A 129 -37.63 -6.97 5.03
C ILE A 129 -37.24 -5.65 5.69
N LYS A 130 -37.39 -5.55 7.02
CA LYS A 130 -36.98 -4.39 7.84
C LYS A 130 -35.51 -3.98 7.63
N TYR A 131 -34.62 -4.92 7.33
CA TYR A 131 -33.23 -4.62 7.03
C TYR A 131 -33.10 -3.82 5.73
N PHE A 132 -33.90 -4.15 4.71
CA PHE A 132 -33.93 -3.45 3.43
C PHE A 132 -34.65 -2.10 3.51
N ASP A 133 -35.59 -1.92 4.44
CA ASP A 133 -36.23 -0.62 4.69
C ASP A 133 -35.30 0.39 5.36
N THR A 134 -34.24 -0.09 6.03
CA THR A 134 -33.29 0.72 6.80
C THR A 134 -31.95 0.95 6.10
N HIS A 135 -31.71 0.31 4.95
CA HIS A 135 -30.47 0.43 4.19
C HIS A 135 -30.77 0.78 2.73
N THR A 136 -30.02 1.71 2.15
CA THR A 136 -30.24 2.06 0.74
C THR A 136 -29.76 0.94 -0.18
N HIS A 137 -30.36 0.85 -1.37
CA HIS A 137 -29.90 -0.07 -2.41
C HIS A 137 -28.42 0.16 -2.76
N GLY A 138 -27.96 1.41 -2.74
CA GLY A 138 -26.56 1.78 -2.98
C GLY A 138 -25.61 1.26 -1.92
N ASP A 139 -25.98 1.33 -0.65
CA ASP A 139 -25.16 0.80 0.46
C ASP A 139 -24.98 -0.70 0.35
N LEU A 140 -26.04 -1.41 -0.03
CA LEU A 140 -25.98 -2.85 -0.26
C LEU A 140 -25.05 -3.16 -1.43
N MET A 141 -25.26 -2.53 -2.60
CA MET A 141 -24.42 -2.76 -3.78
C MET A 141 -22.94 -2.45 -3.53
N SER A 142 -22.63 -1.36 -2.82
CA SER A 142 -21.25 -0.98 -2.48
C SER A 142 -20.54 -2.04 -1.65
N ARG A 143 -21.23 -2.68 -0.69
CA ARG A 143 -20.66 -3.80 0.08
C ARG A 143 -20.34 -5.01 -0.80
N TYR A 144 -21.16 -5.28 -1.83
CA TYR A 144 -20.93 -6.39 -2.75
C TYR A 144 -19.84 -6.11 -3.78
N THR A 145 -19.63 -4.86 -4.16
CA THR A 145 -18.65 -4.50 -5.19
C THR A 145 -17.36 -3.98 -4.57
N ASN A 146 -17.41 -2.83 -3.89
CA ASN A 146 -16.25 -2.10 -3.40
C ASN A 146 -15.57 -2.78 -2.21
N ASP A 147 -16.34 -3.22 -1.20
CA ASP A 147 -15.75 -3.86 -0.02
C ASP A 147 -15.15 -5.23 -0.40
N THR A 148 -15.84 -6.00 -1.25
CA THR A 148 -15.31 -7.28 -1.72
C THR A 148 -14.09 -7.10 -2.64
N ASP A 149 -14.05 -6.05 -3.48
CA ASP A 149 -12.85 -5.75 -4.27
C ASP A 149 -11.68 -5.31 -3.39
N THR A 150 -11.94 -4.52 -2.34
CA THR A 150 -10.92 -4.14 -1.35
C THR A 150 -10.33 -5.38 -0.68
N LEU A 151 -11.17 -6.36 -0.31
CA LEU A 151 -10.70 -7.65 0.20
C LEU A 151 -9.88 -8.42 -0.84
N ARG A 152 -10.30 -8.42 -2.11
CA ARG A 152 -9.54 -9.02 -3.21
C ARG A 152 -8.16 -8.38 -3.36
N GLN A 153 -8.07 -7.04 -3.36
CA GLN A 153 -6.80 -6.32 -3.46
C GLN A 153 -5.86 -6.68 -2.30
N MET A 154 -6.37 -6.71 -1.07
CA MET A 154 -5.60 -7.13 0.10
C MET A 154 -5.05 -8.56 -0.04
N ILE A 155 -5.85 -9.49 -0.58
CA ILE A 155 -5.46 -10.89 -0.79
C ILE A 155 -4.47 -11.06 -1.96
N SER A 156 -4.73 -10.41 -3.10
CA SER A 156 -3.90 -10.52 -4.32
C SER A 156 -2.60 -9.74 -4.29
N GLN A 157 -2.55 -8.63 -3.55
CA GLN A 157 -1.45 -7.66 -3.65
C GLN A 157 -0.82 -7.41 -2.29
N SER A 158 -1.57 -6.87 -1.32
CA SER A 158 -0.99 -6.40 -0.07
C SER A 158 -0.36 -7.52 0.75
N LEU A 159 -1.04 -8.68 0.87
CA LEU A 159 -0.53 -9.80 1.63
C LEU A 159 0.72 -10.44 0.99
N PRO A 160 0.74 -10.78 -0.32
CA PRO A 160 1.96 -11.20 -1.01
C PRO A 160 3.09 -10.19 -0.89
N GLN A 161 2.79 -8.90 -1.01
CA GLN A 161 3.79 -7.84 -0.90
C GLN A 161 4.46 -7.83 0.48
N VAL A 162 3.68 -7.94 1.56
CA VAL A 162 4.24 -8.02 2.92
C VAL A 162 5.14 -9.24 3.07
N MET A 163 4.72 -10.41 2.56
CA MET A 163 5.53 -11.63 2.62
C MET A 163 6.83 -11.47 1.82
N LEU A 164 6.74 -10.95 0.60
CA LEU A 164 7.89 -10.67 -0.25
C LEU A 164 8.84 -9.67 0.41
N SER A 165 8.33 -8.59 0.99
CA SER A 165 9.14 -7.59 1.70
C SER A 165 9.87 -8.20 2.89
N VAL A 166 9.19 -8.99 3.74
CA VAL A 166 9.85 -9.64 4.89
C VAL A 166 10.95 -10.59 4.43
N VAL A 167 10.65 -11.45 3.45
CA VAL A 167 11.64 -12.38 2.89
C VAL A 167 12.83 -11.62 2.29
N THR A 168 12.57 -10.58 1.51
CA THR A 168 13.61 -9.79 0.85
C THR A 168 14.49 -9.06 1.85
N ILE A 169 13.90 -8.45 2.89
CA ILE A 169 14.66 -7.81 3.97
C ILE A 169 15.58 -8.83 4.64
N VAL A 170 15.07 -10.01 5.00
CA VAL A 170 15.87 -11.07 5.64
C VAL A 170 16.97 -11.56 4.70
N SER A 171 16.65 -11.90 3.46
CA SER A 171 17.61 -12.42 2.48
C SER A 171 18.71 -11.40 2.14
N VAL A 172 18.35 -10.14 1.91
CA VAL A 172 19.33 -9.07 1.64
C VAL A 172 20.18 -8.80 2.86
N PHE A 173 19.58 -8.68 4.06
CA PHE A 173 20.34 -8.44 5.28
C PHE A 173 21.32 -9.57 5.61
N SER A 174 20.90 -10.83 5.44
CA SER A 174 21.79 -11.99 5.60
C SER A 174 22.93 -11.99 4.59
N ALA A 175 22.67 -11.63 3.33
CA ALA A 175 23.72 -11.50 2.31
C ALA A 175 24.70 -10.37 2.64
N MET A 176 24.22 -9.21 3.08
CA MET A 176 25.07 -8.10 3.50
C MET A 176 26.00 -8.49 4.65
N MET A 177 25.47 -9.16 5.68
CA MET A 177 26.28 -9.67 6.80
C MET A 177 27.33 -10.68 6.34
N ALA A 178 27.01 -11.53 5.36
CA ALA A 178 27.94 -12.51 4.82
C ALA A 178 29.06 -11.88 3.98
N THR A 179 28.76 -10.82 3.23
CA THR A 179 29.76 -10.10 2.40
C THR A 179 30.66 -9.20 3.25
N SER A 180 30.09 -8.31 4.07
CA SER A 180 30.90 -7.41 4.91
C SER A 180 30.09 -6.85 6.08
N ILE A 181 30.50 -7.22 7.30
CA ILE A 181 29.87 -6.74 8.53
C ILE A 181 30.07 -5.23 8.74
N ILE A 182 31.20 -4.67 8.27
CA ILE A 182 31.53 -3.26 8.44
C ILE A 182 30.62 -2.41 7.55
N LEU A 183 30.52 -2.76 6.26
CA LEU A 183 29.62 -2.07 5.31
C LEU A 183 28.15 -2.22 5.73
N THR A 184 27.77 -3.39 6.24
CA THR A 184 26.43 -3.60 6.81
C THR A 184 26.14 -2.63 7.94
N GLY A 185 27.11 -2.41 8.86
CA GLY A 185 26.98 -1.44 9.93
C GLY A 185 26.74 0.00 9.44
N VAL A 186 27.46 0.41 8.39
CA VAL A 186 27.26 1.73 7.76
C VAL A 186 25.85 1.85 7.18
N VAL A 187 25.38 0.85 6.43
CA VAL A 187 24.02 0.87 5.85
C VAL A 187 22.94 0.89 6.93
N VAL A 188 23.10 0.10 8.01
CA VAL A 188 22.16 0.11 9.14
C VAL A 188 22.13 1.48 9.82
N LEU A 189 23.27 2.16 9.96
CA LEU A 189 23.34 3.51 10.50
C LEU A 189 22.61 4.52 9.58
N SER A 190 22.86 4.46 8.27
CA SER A 190 22.16 5.29 7.27
C SER A 190 20.64 5.02 7.27
N LEU A 191 20.22 3.78 7.45
CA LEU A 191 18.82 3.40 7.60
C LEU A 191 18.19 4.00 8.87
N CYS A 192 18.86 3.91 10.02
CA CYS A 192 18.41 4.50 11.28
C CYS A 192 18.24 6.02 11.17
N LEU A 193 19.18 6.70 10.51
CA LEU A 193 19.09 8.13 10.22
C LEU A 193 17.88 8.43 9.32
N SER A 194 17.72 7.66 8.24
CA SER A 194 16.61 7.81 7.29
C SER A 194 15.24 7.61 7.96
N LEU A 195 15.10 6.60 8.82
CA LEU A 195 13.88 6.35 9.58
C LEU A 195 13.57 7.49 10.56
N THR A 196 14.59 8.06 11.20
CA THR A 196 14.42 9.19 12.13
C THR A 196 13.93 10.44 11.43
N ILE A 197 14.56 10.79 10.30
CA ILE A 197 14.16 11.94 9.47
C ILE A 197 12.74 11.72 8.91
N THR A 198 12.47 10.54 8.38
CA THR A 198 11.14 10.17 7.86
C THR A 198 10.08 10.29 8.94
N LYS A 199 10.35 9.78 10.15
CA LYS A 199 9.42 9.87 11.28
C LYS A 199 9.11 11.32 11.63
N GLN A 200 10.11 12.19 11.64
CA GLN A 200 9.92 13.61 11.96
C GLN A 200 9.05 14.31 10.91
N ILE A 201 9.36 14.13 9.62
CA ILE A 201 8.60 14.72 8.51
C ILE A 201 7.17 14.17 8.48
N ALA A 202 7.01 12.84 8.59
CA ALA A 202 5.70 12.20 8.56
C ALA A 202 4.81 12.60 9.74
N THR A 203 5.38 12.78 10.94
CA THR A 203 4.62 13.23 12.11
C THR A 203 4.09 14.65 11.92
N ASN A 204 4.92 15.55 11.38
CA ASN A 204 4.50 16.92 11.09
C ASN A 204 3.45 16.96 9.98
N SER A 205 3.69 16.25 8.87
CA SER A 205 2.74 16.12 7.77
C SER A 205 1.38 15.58 8.25
N GLY A 206 1.39 14.53 9.08
CA GLY A 206 0.17 13.95 9.65
C GLY A 206 -0.65 14.93 10.49
N LYS A 207 0.02 15.82 11.25
CA LYS A 207 -0.65 16.88 12.03
C LYS A 207 -1.36 17.89 11.10
N TYR A 208 -0.75 18.28 9.99
CA TYR A 208 -1.38 19.19 9.03
C TYR A 208 -2.47 18.52 8.20
N PHE A 209 -2.32 17.24 7.83
CA PHE A 209 -3.40 16.49 7.20
C PHE A 209 -4.64 16.38 8.10
N MET A 210 -4.46 16.20 9.41
CA MET A 210 -5.57 16.24 10.37
C MET A 210 -6.27 17.62 10.39
N ARG A 211 -5.50 18.72 10.34
CA ARG A 211 -6.05 20.08 10.27
C ARG A 211 -6.76 20.35 8.94
N GLN A 212 -6.17 19.95 7.83
CA GLN A 212 -6.76 20.03 6.49
C GLN A 212 -8.10 19.27 6.46
N GLN A 213 -8.16 18.07 7.02
CA GLN A 213 -9.40 17.29 7.08
C GLN A 213 -10.48 17.97 7.93
N ALA A 214 -10.10 18.59 9.05
CA ALA A 214 -11.01 19.35 9.88
C ALA A 214 -11.53 20.61 9.16
N ALA A 215 -10.65 21.37 8.50
CA ALA A 215 -11.02 22.55 7.71
C ALA A 215 -11.93 22.16 6.54
N LEU A 216 -11.60 21.10 5.81
CA LEU A 216 -12.44 20.57 4.73
C LEU A 216 -13.84 20.18 5.24
N GLY A 217 -13.92 19.56 6.43
CA GLY A 217 -15.19 19.24 7.06
C GLY A 217 -16.04 20.47 7.38
N LYS A 218 -15.43 21.55 7.91
CA LYS A 218 -16.11 22.83 8.15
C LYS A 218 -16.60 23.45 6.85
N THR A 219 -15.75 23.53 5.83
CA THR A 219 -16.08 24.10 4.52
C THR A 219 -17.22 23.33 3.86
N ASN A 220 -17.17 21.99 3.85
CA ASN A 220 -18.25 21.17 3.28
C ASN A 220 -19.55 21.30 4.06
N GLY A 221 -19.49 21.32 5.40
CA GLY A 221 -20.68 21.55 6.23
C GLY A 221 -21.32 22.91 5.94
N TYR A 222 -20.50 23.96 5.79
CA TYR A 222 -20.97 25.29 5.41
C TYR A 222 -21.63 25.30 4.02
N ILE A 223 -21.00 24.67 3.02
CA ILE A 223 -21.58 24.52 1.68
C ILE A 223 -22.95 23.82 1.77
N GLU A 224 -23.05 22.72 2.52
CA GLU A 224 -24.28 21.95 2.66
C GLU A 224 -25.40 22.80 3.30
N GLU A 225 -25.09 23.56 4.36
CA GLU A 225 -26.04 24.48 4.99
C GLU A 225 -26.49 25.59 4.05
N MET A 226 -25.57 26.20 3.29
CA MET A 226 -25.91 27.28 2.36
C MET A 226 -26.72 26.79 1.15
N ILE A 227 -26.42 25.61 0.61
CA ILE A 227 -27.16 25.02 -0.51
C ILE A 227 -28.57 24.62 -0.08
N HIS A 228 -28.73 24.01 1.09
CA HIS A 228 -30.06 23.72 1.64
C HIS A 228 -30.82 25.00 2.04
N GLY A 229 -30.11 26.00 2.56
CA GLY A 229 -30.63 27.29 3.00
C GLY A 229 -30.75 28.35 1.91
N GLN A 230 -30.47 28.04 0.64
CA GLN A 230 -30.30 29.04 -0.43
C GLN A 230 -31.48 30.01 -0.58
N LYS A 231 -32.72 29.55 -0.36
CA LYS A 231 -33.91 30.42 -0.42
C LYS A 231 -33.92 31.45 0.71
N VAL A 232 -33.48 31.06 1.90
CA VAL A 232 -33.37 31.95 3.06
C VAL A 232 -32.30 33.01 2.78
N VAL A 233 -31.12 32.59 2.32
CA VAL A 233 -30.04 33.51 1.95
C VAL A 233 -30.52 34.54 0.92
N LYS A 234 -31.23 34.10 -0.12
CA LYS A 234 -31.79 34.97 -1.18
C LYS A 234 -32.88 35.92 -0.67
N VAL A 235 -33.78 35.46 0.20
CA VAL A 235 -34.89 36.27 0.72
C VAL A 235 -34.38 37.38 1.65
N PHE A 236 -33.31 37.10 2.40
CA PHE A 236 -32.69 38.09 3.28
C PHE A 236 -31.54 38.87 2.61
N SER A 237 -31.26 38.63 1.33
CA SER A 237 -30.16 39.27 0.57
C SER A 237 -28.78 39.13 1.23
N HIS A 238 -28.47 37.97 1.81
CA HIS A 238 -27.22 37.69 2.54
C HIS A 238 -26.15 36.96 1.67
N GLU A 239 -26.19 37.10 0.35
CA GLU A 239 -25.28 36.36 -0.53
C GLU A 239 -23.81 36.77 -0.35
N GLU A 240 -23.54 38.07 -0.18
CA GLU A 240 -22.17 38.57 -0.03
C GLU A 240 -21.58 38.18 1.34
N GLU A 241 -22.37 38.22 2.42
CA GLU A 241 -21.92 37.71 3.73
C GLU A 241 -21.64 36.20 3.67
N ALA A 242 -22.51 35.44 2.99
CA ALA A 242 -22.32 34.01 2.86
C ALA A 242 -21.06 33.67 2.05
N LYS A 243 -20.79 34.45 1.01
CA LYS A 243 -19.57 34.33 0.21
C LYS A 243 -18.32 34.72 1.01
N ALA A 244 -18.37 35.79 1.79
CA ALA A 244 -17.25 36.22 2.63
C ALA A 244 -16.89 35.17 3.70
N GLU A 245 -17.89 34.53 4.32
CA GLU A 245 -17.64 33.44 5.27
C GLU A 245 -17.11 32.17 4.58
N PHE A 246 -17.63 31.85 3.38
CA PHE A 246 -17.06 30.78 2.56
C PHE A 246 -15.58 31.05 2.23
N ASP A 247 -15.24 32.26 1.79
CA ASP A 247 -13.87 32.64 1.42
C ASP A 247 -12.93 32.51 2.63
N ARG A 248 -13.39 32.87 3.84
CA ARG A 248 -12.64 32.69 5.09
C ARG A 248 -12.35 31.22 5.39
N LEU A 249 -13.36 30.36 5.30
CA LEU A 249 -13.22 28.92 5.52
C LEU A 249 -12.35 28.26 4.44
N ASN A 250 -12.50 28.70 3.19
CA ASN A 250 -11.72 28.23 2.06
C ASN A 250 -10.25 28.63 2.18
N GLU A 251 -9.96 29.83 2.71
CA GLU A 251 -8.59 30.27 2.97
C GLU A 251 -7.94 29.46 4.11
N GLU A 252 -8.66 29.16 5.20
CA GLU A 252 -8.19 28.23 6.25
C GLU A 252 -7.88 26.84 5.66
N LEU A 253 -8.75 26.32 4.78
CA LEU A 253 -8.52 25.06 4.08
C LEU A 253 -7.28 25.14 3.17
N ARG A 254 -7.13 26.21 2.39
CA ARG A 254 -6.01 26.43 1.48
C ARG A 254 -4.68 26.44 2.22
N GLN A 255 -4.59 27.19 3.33
CA GLN A 255 -3.38 27.27 4.14
C GLN A 255 -3.01 25.91 4.75
N ASN A 256 -3.98 25.21 5.35
CA ASN A 256 -3.73 23.90 5.94
C ASN A 256 -3.33 22.85 4.89
N ALA A 257 -3.94 22.90 3.69
CA ALA A 257 -3.57 22.03 2.58
C ALA A 257 -2.16 22.33 2.06
N ALA A 258 -1.81 23.61 1.90
CA ALA A 258 -0.48 24.02 1.45
C ALA A 258 0.62 23.49 2.40
N GLU A 259 0.43 23.64 3.71
CA GLU A 259 1.35 23.11 4.72
C GLU A 259 1.42 21.58 4.66
N ALA A 260 0.28 20.88 4.66
CA ALA A 260 0.23 19.41 4.63
C ALA A 260 0.99 18.83 3.43
N HIS A 261 0.74 19.39 2.25
CA HIS A 261 1.37 18.94 1.01
C HIS A 261 2.82 19.38 0.88
N SER A 262 3.22 20.54 1.44
CA SER A 262 4.63 20.95 1.49
C SER A 262 5.48 19.92 2.25
N TYR A 263 5.07 19.53 3.46
CA TYR A 263 5.78 18.49 4.23
C TYR A 263 5.80 17.13 3.50
N ALA A 264 4.69 16.74 2.86
CA ALA A 264 4.62 15.48 2.12
C ALA A 264 5.54 15.48 0.90
N ASN A 265 5.61 16.60 0.17
CA ASN A 265 6.41 16.71 -1.05
C ASN A 265 7.92 16.79 -0.78
N ILE A 266 8.33 17.33 0.38
CA ILE A 266 9.75 17.35 0.78
C ILE A 266 10.27 15.95 1.12
N LEU A 267 9.40 15.03 1.53
CA LEU A 267 9.80 13.69 1.95
C LEU A 267 10.54 12.91 0.86
N MET A 268 10.03 12.92 -0.38
CA MET A 268 10.63 12.16 -1.49
C MET A 268 12.03 12.65 -1.88
N PRO A 269 12.28 13.96 -2.09
CA PRO A 269 13.62 14.49 -2.30
C PRO A 269 14.59 14.19 -1.16
N VAL A 270 14.14 14.30 0.10
CA VAL A 270 14.98 13.99 1.27
C VAL A 270 15.38 12.51 1.28
N LEU A 271 14.42 11.61 1.05
CA LEU A 271 14.68 10.17 0.94
C LEU A 271 15.62 9.84 -0.23
N GLY A 272 15.43 10.51 -1.38
CA GLY A 272 16.30 10.32 -2.54
C GLY A 272 17.74 10.72 -2.27
N ASN A 273 17.97 11.88 -1.62
CA ASN A 273 19.32 12.32 -1.26
C ASN A 273 19.96 11.42 -0.19
N LEU A 274 19.17 10.96 0.80
CA LEU A 274 19.65 10.03 1.81
C LEU A 274 20.04 8.66 1.21
N GLY A 275 19.38 8.24 0.14
CA GLY A 275 19.70 7.01 -0.58
C GLY A 275 21.00 7.07 -1.39
N HIS A 276 21.57 8.26 -1.60
CA HIS A 276 22.85 8.45 -2.30
C HIS A 276 24.05 8.68 -1.37
N LEU A 277 23.84 8.67 -0.04
CA LEU A 277 24.88 8.73 1.00
C LEU A 277 25.43 7.33 1.32
#